data_AF-A0A9X5H6A6-F1
#
_entry.id   AF-A0A9X5H6A6-F1
#
_cell.length_a   1.000
_cell.length_b   1.000
_cell.length_c   1.000
_cell.angle_alpha   90.00
_cell.angle_beta   90.00
_cell.angle_gamma   90.00
#
_symmetry.space_group_name_H-M   'P 1'
#
loop_
_entity.id
_entity.type
_entity.pdbx_description
1 polymer ?
#
loop_
_entity_poly.entity_id
_entity_poly.type
_entity_poly.pdbx_seq_one_letter_code
_entity_poly.pdbx_strand_id
1 'polypeptide(L)'
;MAEKFPNFVINKDFSIRQWIRIVDSISLWYSTSIADIAYCKKKCMILRPYEYPDDIDEIVLRGGKYIKSFEIFKEYMENPKDIEFPIDEKIIHYYFGDDFDGKSYMRLADICEKVINSPREVDYAKMISVKKDYPLKVTLIKVFCSICSYINLTWILPVKYKEYFRRLYIEQKNYKMIFNEYCKRLEKII
;
A
#
# COMPACT_ATOMS: atom_id res chain seq x y z
N MET A 1 -21.59 0.17 -23.49
CA MET A 1 -21.19 -1.21 -23.13
C MET A 1 -22.36 -1.95 -22.49
N ALA A 2 -22.93 -1.44 -21.39
CA ALA A 2 -24.16 -1.98 -20.79
C ALA A 2 -25.34 -2.06 -21.77
N GLU A 3 -25.53 -1.05 -22.63
CA GLU A 3 -26.58 -1.08 -23.67
C GLU A 3 -26.34 -2.12 -24.77
N LYS A 4 -25.09 -2.55 -24.97
CA LYS A 4 -24.70 -3.49 -26.04
C LYS A 4 -24.74 -4.94 -25.59
N PHE A 5 -24.56 -5.19 -24.29
CA PHE A 5 -24.45 -6.52 -23.71
C PHE A 5 -25.44 -6.64 -22.55
N PRO A 6 -26.57 -7.36 -22.70
CA PRO A 6 -27.62 -7.42 -21.69
C PRO A 6 -27.18 -8.07 -20.38
N ASN A 7 -26.10 -8.85 -20.40
CA ASN A 7 -25.46 -9.48 -19.24
C ASN A 7 -24.39 -8.59 -18.58
N PHE A 8 -24.13 -7.39 -19.11
CA PHE A 8 -23.20 -6.43 -18.51
C PHE A 8 -23.98 -5.35 -17.77
N VAL A 9 -23.91 -5.38 -16.44
CA VAL A 9 -24.60 -4.43 -15.56
C VAL A 9 -23.58 -3.56 -14.84
N ILE A 10 -23.77 -2.24 -14.89
CA ILE A 10 -23.02 -1.31 -14.06
C ILE A 10 -23.82 -1.10 -12.77
N ASN A 11 -23.34 -1.66 -11.66
CA ASN A 11 -23.99 -1.51 -10.38
C ASN A 11 -23.39 -0.34 -9.59
N LYS A 12 -24.25 0.59 -9.13
CA LYS A 12 -23.86 1.74 -8.29
C LYS A 12 -24.35 1.60 -6.85
N ASP A 13 -25.19 0.60 -6.59
CA ASP A 13 -25.76 0.35 -5.29
C ASP A 13 -24.77 -0.48 -4.46
N PHE A 14 -24.76 -0.24 -3.14
CA PHE A 14 -23.91 -0.92 -2.18
C PHE A 14 -22.41 -0.66 -2.33
N SER A 15 -21.67 -0.98 -1.26
CA SER A 15 -20.21 -0.90 -1.25
C SER A 15 -19.58 -2.11 -1.96
N ILE A 16 -18.37 -1.93 -2.47
CA ILE A 16 -17.58 -3.03 -3.06
C ILE A 16 -17.42 -4.22 -2.10
N ARG A 17 -17.32 -3.94 -0.79
CA ARG A 17 -17.22 -4.96 0.28
C ARG A 17 -18.46 -5.85 0.35
N GLN A 18 -19.64 -5.30 0.08
CA GLN A 18 -20.88 -6.09 0.05
C GLN A 18 -20.91 -6.98 -1.19
N TRP A 19 -20.52 -6.45 -2.36
CA TRP A 19 -20.45 -7.22 -3.60
C TRP A 19 -19.47 -8.38 -3.52
N ILE A 20 -18.24 -8.13 -3.02
CA ILE A 20 -17.20 -9.16 -2.88
C ILE A 20 -17.70 -10.40 -2.11
N ARG A 21 -18.58 -10.22 -1.12
CA ARG A 21 -19.10 -11.33 -0.32
C ARG A 21 -20.00 -12.27 -1.12
N ILE A 22 -20.85 -11.72 -1.97
CA ILE A 22 -21.93 -12.47 -2.63
C ILE A 22 -21.55 -13.00 -4.01
N VAL A 23 -20.55 -12.43 -4.67
CA VAL A 23 -20.14 -12.86 -6.00
C VAL A 23 -19.36 -14.19 -5.98
N ASP A 24 -19.52 -14.95 -7.06
CA ASP A 24 -18.85 -16.23 -7.27
C ASP A 24 -17.42 -16.06 -7.80
N SER A 25 -17.22 -15.11 -8.72
CA SER A 25 -15.95 -14.85 -9.40
C SER A 25 -15.61 -13.36 -9.37
N ILE A 26 -14.33 -13.03 -9.16
CA ILE A 26 -13.86 -11.64 -9.11
C ILE A 26 -12.67 -11.45 -10.03
N SER A 27 -12.80 -10.52 -10.97
CA SER A 27 -11.72 -10.03 -11.82
C SER A 27 -11.40 -8.57 -11.49
N LEU A 28 -10.14 -8.29 -11.22
CA LEU A 28 -9.61 -6.95 -10.98
C LEU A 28 -8.70 -6.53 -12.13
N TRP A 29 -8.43 -5.23 -12.26
CA TRP A 29 -7.39 -4.71 -13.16
C TRP A 29 -6.36 -3.90 -12.38
N TYR A 30 -6.77 -2.74 -11.87
CA TYR A 30 -5.93 -1.81 -11.12
C TYR A 30 -6.73 -1.23 -9.95
N SER A 31 -6.90 -2.04 -8.89
CA SER A 31 -7.73 -1.67 -7.74
C SER A 31 -7.15 -2.15 -6.43
N THR A 32 -7.18 -1.29 -5.41
CA THR A 32 -6.82 -1.62 -4.02
C THR A 32 -7.86 -2.49 -3.32
N SER A 33 -9.03 -2.70 -3.93
CA SER A 33 -10.05 -3.64 -3.44
C SER A 33 -9.55 -5.09 -3.36
N ILE A 34 -8.38 -5.41 -3.93
CA ILE A 34 -7.72 -6.69 -3.69
C ILE A 34 -7.50 -6.99 -2.20
N ALA A 35 -7.27 -5.94 -1.38
CA ALA A 35 -7.17 -6.09 0.06
C ALA A 35 -8.51 -6.56 0.64
N ASP A 36 -9.63 -5.93 0.27
CA ASP A 36 -10.96 -6.32 0.73
C ASP A 36 -11.31 -7.76 0.34
N ILE A 37 -10.87 -8.21 -0.85
CA ILE A 37 -11.03 -9.60 -1.31
C ILE A 37 -10.23 -10.56 -0.44
N ALA A 38 -8.96 -10.22 -0.14
CA ALA A 38 -8.10 -11.01 0.75
C ALA A 38 -8.73 -11.14 2.15
N TYR A 39 -9.21 -10.02 2.72
CA TYR A 39 -9.93 -10.01 4.00
C TYR A 39 -11.22 -10.85 3.97
N CYS A 40 -11.90 -10.93 2.83
CA CYS A 40 -13.07 -11.79 2.65
C CYS A 40 -12.73 -13.25 2.35
N LYS A 41 -11.44 -13.63 2.28
CA LYS A 41 -10.96 -14.97 1.91
C LYS A 41 -11.54 -15.48 0.59
N LYS A 42 -11.78 -14.56 -0.35
CA LYS A 42 -12.27 -14.87 -1.70
C LYS A 42 -11.09 -14.98 -2.65
N LYS A 43 -11.24 -15.80 -3.69
CA LYS A 43 -10.27 -15.89 -4.78
C LYS A 43 -10.57 -14.79 -5.81
N CYS A 44 -9.53 -14.28 -6.46
CA CYS A 44 -9.68 -13.36 -7.58
C CYS A 44 -8.54 -13.53 -8.59
N MET A 45 -8.67 -12.85 -9.72
CA MET A 45 -7.60 -12.72 -10.70
C MET A 45 -7.34 -11.24 -11.01
N ILE A 46 -6.14 -10.94 -11.47
CA ILE A 46 -5.76 -9.61 -11.94
C ILE A 46 -5.59 -9.69 -13.47
N LEU A 47 -6.41 -8.97 -14.21
CA LEU A 47 -6.37 -8.82 -15.65
C LEU A 47 -5.43 -7.68 -16.00
N ARG A 48 -4.26 -7.96 -16.58
CA ARG A 48 -3.31 -6.94 -17.05
C ARG A 48 -2.76 -7.37 -18.42
N PRO A 49 -3.45 -7.03 -19.51
CA PRO A 49 -2.98 -7.34 -20.85
C PRO A 49 -1.72 -6.55 -21.25
N TYR A 50 -1.42 -5.46 -20.56
CA TYR A 50 -0.26 -4.62 -20.79
C TYR A 50 0.63 -4.54 -19.54
N GLU A 51 1.93 -4.42 -19.75
CA GLU A 51 2.88 -4.18 -18.66
C GLU A 51 2.83 -2.72 -18.23
N TYR A 52 2.85 -2.51 -16.92
CA TYR A 52 2.93 -1.20 -16.31
C TYR A 52 4.36 -0.98 -15.79
N PRO A 53 4.94 0.20 -16.04
CA PRO A 53 6.16 0.61 -15.35
C PRO A 53 6.00 0.54 -13.83
N ASP A 54 6.99 -0.03 -13.14
CA ASP A 54 6.94 -0.26 -11.68
C ASP A 54 6.79 1.03 -10.87
N ASP A 55 7.24 2.17 -11.41
CA ASP A 55 7.16 3.47 -10.76
C ASP A 55 5.74 4.02 -10.68
N ILE A 56 4.87 3.63 -11.63
CA ILE A 56 3.46 4.02 -11.63
C ILE A 56 2.52 2.90 -11.19
N ASP A 57 3.03 1.70 -10.92
CA ASP A 57 2.21 0.56 -10.51
C ASP A 57 1.84 0.61 -9.01
N GLU A 58 0.64 0.11 -8.72
CA GLU A 58 0.07 0.08 -7.38
C GLU A 58 0.89 -0.88 -6.52
N ILE A 59 1.41 -0.38 -5.40
CA ILE A 59 2.43 -1.07 -4.63
C ILE A 59 1.94 -2.44 -4.15
N VAL A 60 0.65 -2.56 -3.83
CA VAL A 60 0.01 -3.80 -3.38
C VAL A 60 -0.20 -4.84 -4.48
N LEU A 61 -0.14 -4.43 -5.75
CA LEU A 61 -0.28 -5.33 -6.90
C LEU A 61 1.07 -5.79 -7.44
N ARG A 62 2.16 -5.05 -7.18
CA ARG A 62 3.50 -5.32 -7.73
C ARG A 62 3.97 -6.75 -7.50
N GLY A 63 4.55 -7.33 -8.54
CA GLY A 63 5.06 -8.71 -8.53
C GLY A 63 3.97 -9.78 -8.46
N GLY A 64 2.69 -9.41 -8.64
CA GLY A 64 1.58 -10.35 -8.67
C GLY A 64 1.52 -11.23 -9.92
N LYS A 65 0.68 -12.27 -9.85
CA LYS A 65 0.31 -13.13 -10.97
C LYS A 65 -0.79 -12.45 -11.79
N TYR A 66 -0.53 -12.21 -13.06
CA TYR A 66 -1.45 -11.48 -13.94
C TYR A 66 -1.88 -12.33 -15.15
N ILE A 67 -3.15 -12.20 -15.51
CA ILE A 67 -3.68 -12.71 -16.78
C ILE A 67 -3.45 -11.67 -17.86
N LYS A 68 -2.66 -12.05 -18.88
CA LYS A 68 -2.25 -11.16 -19.98
C LYS A 68 -3.02 -11.39 -21.29
N SER A 69 -3.71 -12.51 -21.45
CA SER A 69 -4.45 -12.84 -22.69
C SER A 69 -5.89 -13.24 -22.42
N PHE A 70 -6.71 -13.11 -23.46
CA PHE A 70 -8.12 -13.45 -23.41
C PHE A 70 -8.34 -14.97 -23.28
N GLU A 71 -7.49 -15.78 -23.90
CA GLU A 71 -7.58 -17.24 -23.89
C GLU A 71 -7.40 -17.78 -22.47
N ILE A 72 -6.39 -17.26 -21.75
CA ILE A 72 -6.14 -17.61 -20.35
C ILE A 72 -7.31 -17.15 -19.48
N PHE A 73 -7.85 -15.95 -19.74
CA PHE A 73 -9.03 -15.46 -19.01
C PHE A 73 -10.26 -16.35 -19.25
N LYS A 74 -10.50 -16.78 -20.49
CA LYS A 74 -11.62 -17.65 -20.84
C LYS A 74 -11.49 -19.00 -20.16
N GLU A 75 -10.33 -19.64 -20.26
CA GLU A 75 -10.04 -20.92 -19.62
C GLU A 75 -10.27 -20.84 -18.11
N TYR A 76 -9.82 -19.75 -17.49
CA TYR A 76 -10.04 -19.48 -16.07
C TYR A 76 -11.53 -19.43 -15.71
N MET A 77 -12.34 -18.72 -16.50
CA MET A 77 -13.78 -18.56 -16.21
C MET A 77 -14.54 -19.89 -16.39
N GLU A 78 -14.08 -20.76 -17.28
CA GLU A 78 -14.67 -22.08 -17.50
C GLU A 78 -14.23 -23.10 -16.43
N ASN A 79 -13.01 -22.99 -15.89
CA ASN A 79 -12.43 -23.96 -14.93
C ASN A 79 -11.77 -23.31 -13.69
N PRO A 80 -12.56 -22.78 -12.73
CA PRO A 80 -12.03 -21.98 -11.61
C PRO A 80 -11.46 -22.80 -10.43
N LYS A 81 -11.17 -24.09 -10.57
CA LYS A 81 -10.94 -24.95 -9.38
C LYS A 81 -9.58 -24.76 -8.69
N ASP A 82 -8.55 -24.33 -9.41
CA ASP A 82 -7.16 -24.35 -8.90
C ASP A 82 -6.46 -22.98 -8.86
N ILE A 83 -7.19 -21.97 -8.39
CA ILE A 83 -6.67 -20.60 -8.38
C ILE A 83 -6.01 -20.29 -7.03
N GLU A 84 -4.75 -19.89 -7.07
CA GLU A 84 -4.06 -19.23 -5.96
C GLU A 84 -4.36 -17.73 -5.96
N PHE A 85 -4.32 -17.11 -4.78
CA PHE A 85 -4.46 -15.66 -4.68
C PHE A 85 -3.30 -14.97 -5.43
N PRO A 86 -3.57 -13.93 -6.25
CA PRO A 86 -2.60 -13.46 -7.23
C PRO A 86 -1.45 -12.63 -6.63
N ILE A 87 -1.49 -12.29 -5.35
CA ILE A 87 -0.45 -11.53 -4.64
C ILE A 87 -0.07 -12.24 -3.34
N ASP A 88 1.13 -11.97 -2.83
CA ASP A 88 1.55 -12.45 -1.51
C ASP A 88 0.71 -11.75 -0.43
N GLU A 89 0.03 -12.55 0.40
CA GLU A 89 -0.80 -12.05 1.50
C GLU A 89 0.01 -11.16 2.47
N LYS A 90 1.32 -11.42 2.62
CA LYS A 90 2.21 -10.61 3.46
C LYS A 90 2.23 -9.14 3.05
N ILE A 91 2.03 -8.83 1.76
CA ILE A 91 1.95 -7.46 1.28
C ILE A 91 0.67 -6.79 1.80
N ILE A 92 -0.45 -7.51 1.78
CA ILE A 92 -1.71 -7.01 2.34
C ILE A 92 -1.57 -6.77 3.84
N HIS A 93 -1.04 -7.73 4.57
CA HIS A 93 -0.76 -7.61 6.01
C HIS A 93 0.13 -6.40 6.34
N TYR A 94 1.17 -6.16 5.54
CA TYR A 94 2.08 -5.04 5.74
C TYR A 94 1.38 -3.67 5.59
N TYR A 95 0.51 -3.51 4.58
CA TYR A 95 -0.14 -2.22 4.30
C TYR A 95 -1.46 -2.01 5.05
N PHE A 96 -2.21 -3.07 5.32
CA PHE A 96 -3.56 -3.00 5.87
C PHE A 96 -3.69 -3.62 7.28
N GLY A 97 -2.65 -4.30 7.76
CA GLY A 97 -2.58 -4.88 9.09
C GLY A 97 -3.07 -6.32 9.19
N ASP A 98 -2.80 -6.94 10.34
CA ASP A 98 -3.11 -8.34 10.63
C ASP A 98 -4.48 -8.56 11.28
N ASP A 99 -5.20 -7.48 11.59
CA ASP A 99 -6.44 -7.56 12.35
C ASP A 99 -7.65 -7.81 11.44
N PHE A 100 -8.00 -9.09 11.22
CA PHE A 100 -9.19 -9.54 10.48
C PHE A 100 -10.48 -9.46 11.34
N ASP A 101 -10.51 -8.59 12.34
CA ASP A 101 -11.61 -8.51 13.32
C ASP A 101 -12.80 -7.66 12.85
N GLY A 102 -12.62 -6.88 11.78
CA GLY A 102 -13.63 -5.95 11.27
C GLY A 102 -13.90 -4.75 12.18
N LYS A 103 -13.05 -4.50 13.18
CA LYS A 103 -13.24 -3.46 14.21
C LYS A 103 -12.32 -2.25 14.04
N SER A 104 -11.79 -2.02 12.84
CA SER A 104 -10.94 -0.86 12.57
C SER A 104 -11.61 0.47 12.94
N TYR A 105 -12.93 0.58 12.72
CA TYR A 105 -13.71 1.74 13.12
C TYR A 105 -13.79 1.92 14.65
N MET A 106 -13.91 0.81 15.41
CA MET A 106 -13.90 0.86 16.88
C MET A 106 -12.53 1.28 17.38
N ARG A 107 -11.46 0.67 16.85
CA ARG A 107 -10.08 1.03 17.19
C ARG A 107 -9.81 2.51 16.93
N LEU A 108 -10.31 3.05 15.81
CA LEU A 108 -10.19 4.46 15.50
C LEU A 108 -10.98 5.34 16.48
N ALA A 109 -12.22 4.97 16.80
CA ALA A 109 -13.05 5.68 17.78
C ALA A 109 -12.38 5.70 19.17
N ASP A 110 -11.88 4.55 19.63
CA ASP A 110 -11.15 4.43 20.90
C ASP A 110 -9.91 5.32 20.94
N ILE A 111 -9.19 5.45 19.82
CA ILE A 111 -8.05 6.38 19.69
C ILE A 111 -8.53 7.82 19.78
N CYS A 112 -9.59 8.19 19.05
CA CYS A 112 -10.15 9.54 19.11
C CYS A 112 -10.59 9.91 20.53
N GLU A 113 -11.29 9.02 21.23
CA GLU A 113 -11.69 9.23 22.63
C GLU A 113 -10.49 9.42 23.55
N LYS A 114 -9.44 8.61 23.39
CA LYS A 114 -8.19 8.76 24.16
C LYS A 114 -7.50 10.10 23.90
N VAL A 115 -7.47 10.57 22.64
CA VAL A 115 -6.87 11.86 22.29
C VAL A 115 -7.64 13.02 22.92
N ILE A 116 -8.97 12.94 22.95
CA ILE A 116 -9.82 13.98 23.57
C ILE A 116 -9.60 14.03 25.08
N ASN A 117 -9.59 12.87 25.74
CA ASN A 117 -9.51 12.79 27.20
C ASN A 117 -8.10 13.00 27.76
N SER A 118 -7.07 12.51 27.04
CA SER A 118 -5.67 12.55 27.46
C SER A 118 -4.74 12.91 26.30
N PRO A 119 -4.79 14.14 25.74
CA PRO A 119 -4.05 14.51 24.53
C PRO A 119 -2.53 14.40 24.63
N ARG A 120 -1.97 14.38 25.86
CA ARG A 120 -0.52 14.25 26.11
C ARG A 120 -0.05 12.81 26.35
N GLU A 121 -0.97 11.85 26.50
CA GLU A 121 -0.63 10.44 26.80
C GLU A 121 -0.67 9.54 25.57
N VAL A 122 -1.22 10.01 24.45
CA VAL A 122 -1.28 9.23 23.21
C VAL A 122 0.07 9.28 22.51
N ASP A 123 0.90 8.27 22.78
CA ASP A 123 2.16 8.03 22.09
C ASP A 123 1.90 7.36 20.73
N TYR A 124 1.67 8.19 19.70
CA TYR A 124 1.44 7.74 18.32
C TYR A 124 2.56 6.84 17.77
N ALA A 125 3.79 6.95 18.30
CA ALA A 125 4.91 6.15 17.86
C ALA A 125 4.88 4.70 18.39
N LYS A 126 4.23 4.45 19.54
CA LYS A 126 4.07 3.10 20.11
C LYS A 126 2.91 2.30 19.50
N MET A 127 1.95 2.96 18.87
CA MET A 127 0.80 2.30 18.23
C MET A 127 1.17 1.63 16.89
N ILE A 128 2.27 2.04 16.27
CA ILE A 128 2.83 1.40 15.08
C ILE A 128 3.87 0.40 15.58
N SER A 129 3.63 -0.91 15.41
CA SER A 129 4.55 -1.96 15.84
C SER A 129 5.81 -1.99 14.96
N VAL A 130 6.69 -1.01 15.13
CA VAL A 130 7.99 -1.01 14.45
C VAL A 130 8.86 -2.06 15.14
N LYS A 131 9.31 -3.09 14.38
CA LYS A 131 10.20 -4.16 14.91
C LYS A 131 11.36 -3.54 15.70
N LYS A 132 11.68 -4.11 16.88
CA LYS A 132 12.68 -3.59 17.85
C LYS A 132 14.06 -3.24 17.26
N ASP A 133 14.47 -3.87 16.16
CA ASP A 133 15.79 -3.65 15.51
C ASP A 133 15.78 -2.59 14.40
N TYR A 134 14.60 -2.16 13.98
CA TYR A 134 14.41 -1.13 12.97
C TYR A 134 14.88 0.28 13.41
N PRO A 135 14.66 0.75 14.66
CA PRO A 135 15.04 2.12 15.04
C PRO A 135 16.55 2.34 15.01
N LEU A 136 17.37 1.36 15.42
CA LEU A 136 18.83 1.52 15.43
C LEU A 136 19.38 1.59 14.00
N LYS A 137 18.93 0.68 13.12
CA LYS A 137 19.33 0.68 11.70
C LYS A 137 18.89 1.95 10.99
N VAL A 138 17.66 2.40 11.20
CA VAL A 138 17.15 3.65 10.60
C VAL A 138 17.91 4.86 11.13
N THR A 139 18.25 4.89 12.42
CA THR A 139 19.02 5.99 13.01
C THR A 139 20.43 6.07 12.43
N LEU A 140 21.12 4.93 12.30
CA LEU A 140 22.44 4.87 11.68
C LEU A 140 22.42 5.32 10.21
N ILE A 141 21.41 4.87 9.45
CA ILE A 141 21.22 5.30 8.05
C ILE A 141 20.96 6.81 7.97
N LYS A 142 20.10 7.36 8.84
CA LYS A 142 19.83 8.81 8.89
C LYS A 142 21.07 9.63 9.21
N VAL A 143 21.85 9.21 10.21
CA VAL A 143 23.12 9.87 10.57
C VAL A 143 24.08 9.83 9.39
N PHE A 144 24.21 8.67 8.73
CA PHE A 144 25.07 8.52 7.56
C PHE A 144 24.61 9.38 6.38
N CYS A 145 23.30 9.44 6.08
CA CYS A 145 22.74 10.36 5.08
C CYS A 145 23.02 11.83 5.41
N SER A 146 22.88 12.23 6.68
CA SER A 146 23.20 13.58 7.13
C SER A 146 24.69 13.90 6.96
N ILE A 147 25.61 13.02 7.35
CA ILE A 147 27.05 13.23 7.15
C ILE A 147 27.36 13.33 5.66
N CYS A 148 26.79 12.44 4.84
CA CYS A 148 26.94 12.45 3.38
C CYS A 148 26.42 13.75 2.71
N SER A 149 25.53 14.48 3.38
CA SER A 149 25.04 15.78 2.91
C SER A 149 26.07 16.91 3.08
N TYR A 150 27.00 16.76 4.02
CA TYR A 150 28.08 17.72 4.27
C TYR A 150 29.39 17.30 3.62
N ILE A 151 29.64 15.99 3.50
CA ILE A 151 30.87 15.42 2.95
C ILE A 151 30.49 14.30 1.98
N ASN A 152 30.95 14.34 0.72
CA ASN A 152 30.58 13.32 -0.26
C ASN A 152 31.28 11.98 0.02
N LEU A 153 30.70 11.16 0.91
CA LEU A 153 31.19 9.83 1.29
C LEU A 153 30.49 8.69 0.52
N THR A 154 29.78 9.01 -0.57
CA THR A 154 29.04 8.02 -1.38
C THR A 154 29.94 6.96 -2.03
N TRP A 155 31.25 7.19 -2.09
CA TRP A 155 32.25 6.26 -2.59
C TRP A 155 32.48 5.04 -1.67
N ILE A 156 32.17 5.16 -0.37
CA ILE A 156 32.35 4.10 0.64
C ILE A 156 31.25 3.04 0.54
N LEU A 157 30.11 3.37 -0.06
CA LEU A 157 28.98 2.45 -0.16
C LEU A 157 29.20 1.37 -1.24
N PRO A 158 28.88 0.10 -0.95
CA PRO A 158 28.82 -0.94 -1.98
C PRO A 158 27.87 -0.56 -3.10
N VAL A 159 28.21 -0.93 -4.34
CA VAL A 159 27.46 -0.57 -5.57
C VAL A 159 25.96 -0.89 -5.45
N LYS A 160 25.63 -2.04 -4.86
CA LYS A 160 24.25 -2.49 -4.60
C LYS A 160 23.40 -1.50 -3.81
N TYR A 161 24.00 -0.70 -2.93
CA TYR A 161 23.29 0.23 -2.05
C TYR A 161 23.38 1.70 -2.50
N LYS A 162 24.18 2.01 -3.54
CA LYS A 162 24.36 3.39 -4.01
C LYS A 162 23.06 3.99 -4.54
N GLU A 163 22.29 3.22 -5.32
CA GLU A 163 21.03 3.71 -5.89
C GLU A 163 19.98 3.96 -4.80
N TYR A 164 19.81 2.99 -3.90
CA TYR A 164 18.91 3.11 -2.75
C TYR A 164 19.28 4.31 -1.86
N PHE A 165 20.57 4.49 -1.57
CA PHE A 165 21.06 5.62 -0.80
C PHE A 165 20.83 6.97 -1.51
N ARG A 166 21.06 7.02 -2.83
CA ARG A 166 20.81 8.23 -3.63
C ARG A 166 19.34 8.63 -3.61
N ARG A 167 18.42 7.66 -3.68
CA ARG A 167 16.97 7.91 -3.53
C ARG A 167 16.65 8.49 -2.15
N LEU A 168 17.10 7.84 -1.08
CA LEU A 168 16.88 8.31 0.30
C LEU A 168 17.46 9.71 0.55
N TYR A 169 18.65 10.00 0.02
CA TYR A 169 19.29 11.30 0.12
C TYR A 169 18.47 12.41 -0.57
N ILE A 170 17.98 12.13 -1.79
CA ILE A 170 17.12 13.06 -2.53
C ILE A 170 15.80 13.29 -1.79
N GLU A 171 15.17 12.22 -1.30
CA GLU A 171 13.95 12.31 -0.49
C GLU A 171 14.16 13.17 0.75
N GLN A 172 15.23 12.91 1.53
CA GLN A 172 15.51 13.68 2.75
C GLN A 172 15.72 15.18 2.46
N LYS A 173 16.39 15.51 1.35
CA LYS A 173 16.57 16.90 0.91
C LYS A 173 15.23 17.54 0.50
N ASN A 174 14.39 16.80 -0.22
CA ASN A 174 13.06 17.25 -0.63
C ASN A 174 12.14 17.47 0.59
N TYR A 175 12.11 16.54 1.55
CA TYR A 175 11.35 16.70 2.79
C TYR A 175 11.80 17.91 3.60
N LYS A 176 13.11 18.15 3.70
CA LYS A 176 13.65 19.34 4.39
C LYS A 176 13.23 20.64 3.71
N MET A 177 13.22 20.65 2.37
CA MET A 177 12.76 21.81 1.58
C MET A 177 11.26 22.07 1.80
N ILE A 178 10.44 21.02 1.70
CA ILE A 178 8.99 21.08 1.91
C ILE A 178 8.67 21.54 3.34
N PHE A 179 9.33 20.96 4.35
CA PHE A 179 9.14 21.33 5.75
C PHE A 179 9.47 22.80 6.01
N ASN A 180 10.60 23.29 5.48
CA ASN A 180 10.97 24.70 5.58
C ASN A 180 9.93 25.62 4.91
N GLU A 181 9.33 25.19 3.80
CA GLU A 181 8.25 25.93 3.14
C GLU A 181 7.00 25.99 4.01
N TYR A 182 6.62 24.87 4.65
CA TYR A 182 5.51 24.83 5.60
C TYR A 182 5.74 25.73 6.81
N CYS A 183 6.93 25.70 7.42
CA CYS A 183 7.28 26.59 8.54
C CYS A 183 7.13 28.06 8.16
N LYS A 184 7.65 28.47 6.98
CA LYS A 184 7.52 29.84 6.47
C LYS A 184 6.08 30.26 6.21
N ARG A 185 5.20 29.32 5.82
CA ARG A 185 3.77 29.59 5.63
C ARG A 185 3.04 29.73 6.97
N LEU A 186 3.38 28.89 7.96
CA LEU A 186 2.81 28.95 9.31
C LEU A 186 3.21 30.24 10.05
N GLU A 187 4.45 30.70 9.90
CA GLU A 187 4.94 31.99 10.44
C GLU A 187 4.22 33.21 9.84
N LYS A 188 3.54 33.08 8.71
CA LYS A 188 2.72 34.15 8.11
C LYS A 188 1.26 34.14 8.58
N ILE A 189 0.84 33.06 9.24
CA ILE A 189 -0.53 32.83 9.70
C ILE A 189 -0.66 33.16 11.20
N ILE A 190 0.45 33.15 11.94
CA ILE A 190 0.58 33.58 13.34
C ILE A 190 1.04 35.04 13.36
#